data_AF-A0A3Q9FFI1-F1
#
_entry.id   AF-A0A3Q9FFI1-F1
#
_cell.length_a   1.000
_cell.length_b   1.000
_cell.length_c   1.000
_cell.angle_alpha   90.00
_cell.angle_beta   90.00
_cell.angle_gamma   90.00
#
_symmetry.space_group_name_H-M   'P 1'
#
loop_
_entity.id
_entity.type
_entity.pdbx_description
1 polymer ?
#
loop_
_entity_poly.entity_id
_entity_poly.type
_entity_poly.pdbx_seq_one_letter_code
_entity_poly.pdbx_strand_id
1 'polypeptide(L)'
;MGHQIELLKLIELHLKMHITTLCTCPVFDPECMIAEIQEHVSSTRLILRSGSAIDDESKQLLTNINKLIQSLILISKERYNFHSQIFELAKVENDSGLSPFIKYDPNSTKHKFSSNQIKVLEDWYESNSLHPYLDYFSCKDLHSRTGLTIMQVRNWVSNRRRKEKSHNISKELLPFLT
;
A
#
# COMPACT_ATOMS: atom_id res chain seq x y z
N MET A 1 -21.03 5.44 21.78
CA MET A 1 -19.84 4.62 22.09
C MET A 1 -19.62 3.50 21.07
N GLY A 2 -20.60 2.64 20.76
CA GLY A 2 -20.43 1.51 19.81
C GLY A 2 -19.84 1.85 18.43
N HIS A 3 -20.27 2.96 17.82
CA HIS A 3 -19.73 3.37 16.52
C HIS A 3 -18.25 3.80 16.56
N GLN A 4 -17.81 4.47 17.64
CA GLN A 4 -16.42 4.93 17.76
C GLN A 4 -15.45 3.75 17.92
N ILE A 5 -15.85 2.72 18.67
CA ILE A 5 -15.03 1.53 18.87
C ILE A 5 -14.90 0.69 17.60
N GLU A 6 -15.96 0.61 16.80
CA GLU A 6 -15.92 -0.02 15.47
C GLU A 6 -14.96 0.70 14.53
N LEU A 7 -14.99 2.05 14.53
CA LEU A 7 -14.04 2.84 13.74
C LEU A 7 -12.59 2.62 14.19
N LEU A 8 -12.32 2.55 15.49
CA LEU A 8 -10.99 2.24 16.01
C LEU A 8 -10.53 0.83 15.60
N LYS A 9 -11.41 -0.18 15.66
CA LYS A 9 -11.13 -1.53 15.18
C LYS A 9 -10.81 -1.55 13.70
N LEU A 10 -11.54 -0.78 12.89
CA LEU A 10 -11.29 -0.65 11.46
C LEU A 10 -9.93 -0.01 11.18
N ILE A 11 -9.59 1.08 11.88
CA ILE A 11 -8.27 1.73 11.78
C ILE A 11 -7.15 0.75 12.17
N GLU A 12 -7.32 0.02 13.27
CA GLU A 12 -6.33 -0.97 13.71
C GLU A 12 -6.11 -2.08 12.65
N LEU A 13 -7.20 -2.57 12.05
CA LEU A 13 -7.15 -3.56 10.97
C LEU A 13 -6.40 -3.02 9.75
N HIS A 14 -6.71 -1.82 9.29
CA HIS A 14 -6.04 -1.19 8.14
C HIS A 14 -4.55 -1.01 8.37
N LEU A 15 -4.15 -0.53 9.56
CA LEU A 15 -2.74 -0.42 9.93
C LEU A 15 -2.01 -1.77 9.94
N LYS A 16 -2.67 -2.85 10.42
CA LYS A 16 -2.11 -4.22 10.33
C LYS A 16 -1.92 -4.65 8.88
N MET A 17 -2.89 -4.36 7.99
CA MET A 17 -2.78 -4.66 6.56
C MET A 17 -1.65 -3.87 5.88
N HIS A 18 -1.41 -2.62 6.27
CA HIS A 18 -0.24 -1.86 5.80
C HIS A 18 1.08 -2.52 6.23
N ILE A 19 1.18 -3.03 7.46
CA ILE A 19 2.39 -3.75 7.92
C ILE A 19 2.61 -4.97 7.01
N THR A 20 1.58 -5.78 6.79
CA THR A 20 1.69 -6.95 5.90
C THR A 20 2.12 -6.53 4.50
N THR A 21 1.55 -5.45 3.97
CA THR A 21 1.89 -4.93 2.64
C THR A 21 3.35 -4.49 2.57
N LEU A 22 3.83 -3.73 3.55
CA LEU A 22 5.25 -3.38 3.65
C LEU A 22 6.07 -4.65 3.67
N CYS A 23 5.88 -5.54 4.65
CA CYS A 23 6.73 -6.72 4.83
C CYS A 23 6.74 -7.68 3.62
N THR A 24 5.68 -7.72 2.80
CA THR A 24 5.54 -8.75 1.75
C THR A 24 5.61 -8.22 0.31
N CYS A 25 5.49 -6.91 0.08
CA CYS A 25 5.58 -6.34 -1.26
C CYS A 25 6.99 -5.77 -1.50
N PRO A 26 7.72 -6.21 -2.54
CA PRO A 26 9.03 -5.65 -2.88
C PRO A 26 8.91 -4.23 -3.42
N VAL A 27 7.80 -3.89 -4.08
CA VAL A 27 7.54 -2.55 -4.63
C VAL A 27 6.40 -1.89 -3.85
N PHE A 28 6.70 -0.80 -3.17
CA PHE A 28 5.73 0.04 -2.48
C PHE A 28 6.05 1.52 -2.71
N ASP A 29 5.07 2.38 -2.43
CA ASP A 29 5.21 3.82 -2.53
C ASP A 29 5.23 4.42 -1.11
N PRO A 30 6.37 4.96 -0.65
CA PRO A 30 6.49 5.47 0.71
C PRO A 30 5.62 6.71 0.96
N GLU A 31 5.47 7.59 -0.03
CA GLU A 31 4.70 8.83 0.11
C GLU A 31 3.21 8.52 0.22
N CYS A 32 2.72 7.66 -0.67
CA CYS A 32 1.34 7.17 -0.69
C CYS A 32 0.96 6.52 0.65
N MET A 33 1.87 5.74 1.23
CA MET A 33 1.65 5.05 2.49
C MET A 33 1.70 5.99 3.70
N ILE A 34 2.64 6.95 3.72
CA ILE A 34 2.70 7.97 4.76
C ILE A 34 1.41 8.80 4.78
N ALA A 35 0.88 9.17 3.61
CA ALA A 35 -0.36 9.92 3.50
C ALA A 35 -1.56 9.18 4.13
N GLU A 36 -1.68 7.87 3.90
CA GLU A 36 -2.78 7.06 4.48
C GLU A 36 -2.62 6.86 5.99
N ILE A 37 -1.39 6.67 6.47
CA ILE A 37 -1.11 6.65 7.92
C ILE A 37 -1.52 7.98 8.56
N GLN A 38 -1.26 9.12 7.90
CA GLN A 38 -1.68 10.44 8.38
C GLN A 38 -3.20 10.61 8.39
N GLU A 39 -3.92 10.03 7.44
CA GLU A 39 -5.38 9.99 7.42
C GLU A 39 -5.95 9.21 8.62
N HIS A 40 -5.37 8.04 8.93
CA HIS A 40 -5.72 7.26 10.11
C HIS A 40 -5.42 8.01 11.43
N VAL A 41 -4.28 8.72 11.51
CA VAL A 41 -3.96 9.59 12.65
C VAL A 41 -5.01 10.69 12.81
N SER A 42 -5.42 11.32 11.70
CA SER A 42 -6.41 12.40 11.70
C SER A 42 -7.78 11.90 12.15
N SER A 43 -8.19 10.73 11.66
CA SER A 43 -9.43 10.04 12.07
C SER A 43 -9.41 9.71 13.56
N THR A 44 -8.29 9.17 14.06
CA THR A 44 -8.12 8.86 15.49
C THR A 44 -8.23 10.11 16.36
N ARG A 45 -7.62 11.23 15.94
CA ARG A 45 -7.73 12.53 16.64
C ARG A 45 -9.16 13.05 16.67
N LEU A 46 -9.93 12.87 15.59
CA LEU A 46 -11.34 13.28 15.54
C LEU A 46 -12.19 12.48 16.54
N ILE A 47 -11.95 11.17 16.63
CA ILE A 47 -12.61 10.29 17.60
C ILE A 47 -12.28 10.71 19.04
N LEU A 48 -11.02 11.06 19.31
CA LEU A 48 -10.59 11.55 20.63
C LEU A 48 -11.21 12.92 20.99
N ARG A 49 -11.42 13.79 20.00
CA ARG A 49 -12.02 15.12 20.20
C ARG A 49 -13.53 15.08 20.41
N SER A 50 -14.20 13.98 20.07
CA SER A 50 -15.67 13.86 20.19
C SER A 50 -16.18 13.67 21.63
N GLY A 51 -15.30 13.73 22.64
CA GLY A 51 -15.67 14.01 24.03
C GLY A 51 -16.38 12.91 24.81
N SER A 52 -16.41 11.67 24.31
CA SER A 52 -16.97 10.52 25.03
C SER A 52 -15.99 9.97 26.08
N ALA A 53 -16.53 9.51 27.22
CA ALA A 53 -15.75 8.77 28.20
C ALA A 53 -15.10 7.55 27.52
N ILE A 54 -13.76 7.53 27.50
CA ILE A 54 -12.99 6.47 26.84
C ILE A 54 -12.98 5.25 27.76
N ASP A 55 -13.66 4.18 27.35
CA ASP A 55 -13.62 2.88 28.01
C ASP A 55 -12.23 2.22 27.89
N ASP A 56 -11.98 1.18 28.70
CA ASP A 56 -10.66 0.54 28.73
C ASP A 56 -10.34 -0.21 27.42
N GLU A 57 -11.35 -0.71 26.71
CA GLU A 57 -11.17 -1.33 25.39
C GLU A 57 -10.68 -0.30 24.35
N SER A 58 -11.28 0.89 24.32
CA SER A 58 -10.86 1.98 23.44
C SER A 58 -9.46 2.47 23.78
N LYS A 59 -9.09 2.56 25.07
CA LYS A 59 -7.71 2.89 25.49
C LYS A 59 -6.70 1.86 24.97
N GLN A 60 -7.04 0.58 25.04
CA GLN A 60 -6.18 -0.48 24.54
C GLN A 60 -6.03 -0.41 23.01
N LEU A 61 -7.13 -0.20 22.28
CA LEU A 61 -7.12 -0.02 20.83
C LEU A 61 -6.28 1.19 20.41
N LEU A 62 -6.46 2.34 21.07
CA LEU A 62 -5.66 3.55 20.82
C LEU A 62 -4.16 3.31 21.06
N THR A 63 -3.82 2.57 22.12
CA THR A 63 -2.44 2.18 22.40
C THR A 63 -1.88 1.30 21.28
N ASN A 64 -2.64 0.31 20.80
CA ASN A 64 -2.24 -0.54 19.69
C ASN A 64 -2.08 0.25 18.39
N ILE A 65 -3.04 1.10 18.05
CA ILE A 65 -3.01 2.00 16.88
C ILE A 65 -1.73 2.85 16.91
N ASN A 66 -1.42 3.48 18.06
CA ASN A 66 -0.21 4.28 18.19
C ASN A 66 1.06 3.45 17.97
N LYS A 67 1.15 2.25 18.56
CA LYS A 67 2.29 1.33 18.34
C LYS A 67 2.44 0.97 16.86
N LEU A 68 1.33 0.61 16.19
CA LEU A 68 1.32 0.27 14.77
C LEU A 68 1.78 1.44 13.89
N ILE A 69 1.31 2.67 14.17
CA ILE A 69 1.73 3.87 13.44
C ILE A 69 3.23 4.11 13.59
N GLN A 70 3.77 4.01 14.81
CA GLN A 70 5.22 4.18 15.03
C GLN A 70 6.04 3.12 14.27
N SER A 71 5.62 1.86 14.33
CA SER A 71 6.27 0.78 13.59
C SER A 71 6.20 1.00 12.08
N LEU A 72 5.06 1.41 11.55
CA LEU A 72 4.89 1.67 10.12
C LEU A 72 5.78 2.81 9.63
N ILE A 73 5.87 3.91 10.38
CA ILE A 73 6.75 5.04 10.04
C ILE A 73 8.21 4.57 9.99
N LEU A 74 8.66 3.80 10.99
CA LEU A 74 10.03 3.31 11.05
C LEU A 74 10.34 2.35 9.90
N ILE A 75 9.48 1.34 9.68
CA ILE A 75 9.66 0.36 8.59
C ILE A 75 9.68 1.06 7.22
N SER A 76 8.78 2.02 7.01
CA SER A 76 8.69 2.75 5.74
C SER A 76 9.98 3.54 5.46
N LYS A 77 10.51 4.24 6.47
CA LYS A 77 11.77 5.00 6.38
C LYS A 77 12.96 4.10 6.10
N GLU A 78 13.14 3.05 6.90
CA GLU A 78 14.26 2.12 6.73
C GLU A 78 14.25 1.45 5.36
N ARG A 79 13.08 0.97 4.93
CA ARG A 79 12.95 0.34 3.62
C ARG A 79 13.23 1.29 2.46
N TYR A 80 12.78 2.54 2.56
CA TYR A 80 13.11 3.56 1.57
C TYR A 80 14.63 3.77 1.49
N ASN A 81 15.30 3.90 2.64
CA ASN A 81 16.75 4.05 2.70
C ASN A 81 17.48 2.85 2.07
N PHE A 82 17.08 1.61 2.40
CA PHE A 82 17.66 0.40 1.79
C PHE A 82 17.46 0.36 0.28
N HIS A 83 16.24 0.64 -0.22
CA HIS A 83 16.00 0.69 -1.66
C HIS A 83 16.84 1.76 -2.36
N SER A 84 16.97 2.95 -1.74
CA SER A 84 17.82 4.02 -2.28
C SER A 84 19.29 3.59 -2.34
N GLN A 85 19.82 2.94 -1.30
CA GLN A 85 21.19 2.46 -1.28
C GLN A 85 21.44 1.36 -2.32
N ILE A 86 20.54 0.39 -2.43
CA ILE A 86 20.62 -0.68 -3.45
C ILE A 86 20.62 -0.08 -4.86
N PHE A 87 19.78 0.93 -5.10
CA PHE A 87 19.72 1.61 -6.39
C PHE A 87 21.01 2.36 -6.72
N GLU A 88 21.62 3.05 -5.76
CA GLU A 88 22.92 3.71 -5.95
C GLU A 88 24.05 2.69 -6.18
N LEU A 89 24.07 1.57 -5.46
CA LEU A 89 25.04 0.48 -5.70
C LEU A 89 24.91 -0.09 -7.12
N ALA A 90 23.68 -0.33 -7.58
CA ALA A 90 23.42 -0.84 -8.93
C ALA A 90 23.83 0.14 -10.05
N LYS A 91 23.87 1.46 -9.77
CA LYS A 91 24.42 2.45 -10.71
C LYS A 91 25.94 2.35 -10.81
N VAL A 92 26.62 2.18 -9.68
CA VAL A 92 28.09 2.09 -9.61
C VAL A 92 28.60 0.81 -10.27
N GLU A 93 27.90 -0.32 -10.12
CA GLU A 93 28.28 -1.59 -10.77
C GLU A 93 28.09 -1.57 -12.30
N ASN A 94 27.11 -0.84 -12.83
CA ASN A 94 26.89 -0.74 -14.27
C ASN A 94 28.02 0.00 -15.01
N ASP A 95 28.85 0.77 -14.32
CA ASP A 95 30.02 1.45 -14.89
C ASP A 95 31.27 0.55 -14.97
N SER A 96 31.24 -0.64 -14.34
CA SER A 96 32.38 -1.58 -14.29
C SER A 96 32.19 -2.86 -15.12
N GLY A 97 31.13 -2.96 -15.93
CA GLY A 97 31.03 -3.91 -17.05
C GLY A 97 30.90 -5.41 -16.70
N LEU A 98 30.68 -5.78 -15.44
CA LEU A 98 30.50 -7.18 -15.02
C LEU A 98 29.33 -7.31 -14.04
N SER A 99 28.12 -7.56 -14.56
CA SER A 99 26.95 -7.89 -13.73
C SER A 99 26.68 -9.40 -13.71
N PRO A 100 26.66 -10.06 -12.53
CA PRO A 100 26.12 -11.40 -12.35
C PRO A 100 24.65 -11.42 -11.91
N PHE A 101 23.95 -10.29 -11.85
CA PHE A 101 22.52 -10.28 -11.49
C PHE A 101 21.66 -10.34 -12.74
N ILE A 102 20.98 -11.49 -12.91
CA ILE A 102 19.89 -11.78 -13.87
C ILE A 102 19.87 -10.84 -15.06
N LYS A 103 20.38 -11.31 -16.20
CA LYS A 103 20.27 -10.63 -17.51
C LYS A 103 18.85 -10.07 -17.66
N TYR A 104 18.69 -8.78 -17.39
CA TYR A 104 17.50 -8.04 -17.76
C TYR A 104 17.59 -7.95 -19.27
N ASP A 105 16.89 -8.85 -19.96
CA ASP A 105 16.74 -8.75 -21.40
C ASP A 105 15.85 -7.53 -21.68
N PRO A 106 16.40 -6.43 -22.25
CA PRO A 106 15.61 -5.27 -22.62
C PRO A 106 14.61 -5.58 -23.75
N ASN A 107 14.72 -6.76 -24.38
CA ASN A 107 13.76 -7.31 -25.33
C ASN A 107 12.80 -8.33 -24.72
N SER A 108 12.85 -8.59 -23.40
CA SER A 108 11.73 -9.25 -22.73
C SER A 108 10.57 -8.28 -22.80
N THR A 109 9.74 -8.47 -23.82
CA THR A 109 8.46 -7.81 -23.97
C THR A 109 7.80 -7.84 -22.60
N LYS A 110 7.62 -6.67 -21.96
CA LYS A 110 6.82 -6.54 -20.75
C LYS A 110 5.51 -7.27 -21.05
N HIS A 111 5.38 -8.52 -20.61
CA HIS A 111 4.22 -9.33 -20.95
C HIS A 111 3.06 -8.67 -20.23
N LYS A 112 2.33 -7.82 -20.96
CA LYS A 112 1.13 -7.19 -20.48
C LYS A 112 0.20 -8.32 -20.06
N PHE A 113 -0.35 -8.22 -18.86
CA PHE A 113 -1.36 -9.16 -18.42
C PHE A 113 -2.50 -9.21 -19.45
N SER A 114 -3.05 -10.39 -19.69
CA SER A 114 -4.17 -10.55 -20.60
C SER A 114 -5.37 -9.69 -20.14
N SER A 115 -6.24 -9.31 -21.08
CA SER A 115 -7.42 -8.51 -20.76
C SER A 115 -8.31 -9.17 -19.69
N ASN A 116 -8.40 -10.51 -19.68
CA ASN A 116 -9.14 -11.24 -18.65
C ASN A 116 -8.47 -11.15 -17.28
N GLN A 117 -7.14 -11.29 -17.21
CA GLN A 117 -6.39 -11.12 -15.95
C GLN A 117 -6.54 -9.69 -15.42
N ILE A 118 -6.44 -8.68 -16.29
CA ILE A 118 -6.64 -7.27 -15.90
C ILE A 118 -8.06 -7.06 -15.39
N LYS A 119 -9.08 -7.58 -16.07
CA LYS A 119 -10.48 -7.45 -15.66
C LYS A 119 -10.70 -8.01 -14.26
N VAL A 120 -10.23 -9.23 -13.97
CA VAL A 120 -10.37 -9.83 -12.63
C VAL A 120 -9.68 -8.99 -11.55
N LEU A 121 -8.52 -8.42 -11.86
CA LEU A 121 -7.75 -7.59 -10.93
C LEU A 121 -8.43 -6.22 -10.68
N GLU A 122 -8.97 -5.59 -11.73
CA GLU A 122 -9.74 -4.34 -11.61
C GLU A 122 -11.07 -4.55 -10.89
N ASP A 123 -11.82 -5.61 -11.22
CA ASP A 123 -13.09 -5.94 -10.55
C ASP A 123 -12.89 -6.08 -9.02
N TRP A 124 -11.79 -6.72 -8.61
CA TRP A 124 -11.43 -6.80 -7.19
C TRP A 124 -11.04 -5.44 -6.62
N TYR A 125 -10.24 -4.66 -7.33
CA TYR A 125 -9.77 -3.34 -6.87
C TYR A 125 -10.94 -2.37 -6.66
N GLU A 126 -11.87 -2.31 -7.60
CA GLU A 126 -13.08 -1.48 -7.53
C GLU A 126 -13.99 -1.91 -6.38
N SER A 127 -14.17 -3.22 -6.20
CA SER A 127 -14.94 -3.79 -5.09
C SER A 127 -14.32 -3.49 -3.71
N ASN A 128 -13.02 -3.22 -3.66
CA ASN A 128 -12.28 -2.89 -2.44
C ASN A 128 -11.78 -1.43 -2.44
N SER A 129 -12.47 -0.55 -3.18
CA SER A 129 -12.07 0.86 -3.36
C SER A 129 -11.89 1.65 -2.07
N LEU A 130 -12.64 1.29 -1.01
CA LEU A 130 -12.49 1.90 0.32
C LEU A 130 -11.13 1.60 0.98
N HIS A 131 -10.58 0.41 0.77
CA HIS A 131 -9.30 0.01 1.34
C HIS A 131 -8.63 -1.06 0.45
N PRO A 132 -7.97 -0.63 -0.64
CA PRO A 132 -7.48 -1.52 -1.70
C PRO A 132 -6.16 -2.24 -1.33
N TYR A 133 -6.15 -2.92 -0.18
CA TYR A 133 -5.03 -3.67 0.36
C TYR A 133 -5.34 -5.15 0.36
N LEU A 134 -4.40 -5.95 -0.12
CA LEU A 134 -4.56 -7.39 -0.16
C LEU A 134 -4.34 -7.97 1.24
N ASP A 135 -5.30 -8.78 1.68
CA ASP A 135 -5.09 -9.74 2.75
C ASP A 135 -4.60 -11.09 2.17
N TYR A 136 -4.39 -12.08 3.05
CA TYR A 136 -3.96 -13.42 2.63
C TYR A 136 -4.99 -14.10 1.70
N PHE A 137 -6.28 -13.97 2.00
CA PHE A 137 -7.34 -14.68 1.30
C PHE A 137 -7.60 -14.10 -0.09
N SER A 138 -7.75 -12.79 -0.20
CA SER A 138 -7.87 -12.05 -1.45
C SER A 138 -6.66 -12.28 -2.37
N CYS A 139 -5.45 -12.30 -1.82
CA CYS A 139 -4.26 -12.57 -2.62
C CYS A 139 -4.25 -14.00 -3.19
N LYS A 140 -4.70 -15.00 -2.40
CA LYS A 140 -4.83 -16.38 -2.83
C LYS A 140 -5.96 -16.57 -3.86
N ASP A 141 -7.09 -15.89 -3.67
CA ASP A 141 -8.20 -15.89 -4.63
C ASP A 141 -7.77 -15.34 -5.99
N LEU A 142 -7.15 -14.15 -5.99
CA LEU A 142 -6.66 -13.53 -7.23
C LEU A 142 -5.60 -14.38 -7.92
N HIS A 143 -4.68 -15.00 -7.17
CA HIS A 143 -3.73 -15.96 -7.71
C HIS A 143 -4.45 -17.12 -8.41
N SER A 144 -5.45 -17.73 -7.76
CA SER A 144 -6.21 -18.85 -8.30
C SER A 144 -7.00 -18.47 -9.56
N ARG A 145 -7.58 -17.27 -9.61
CA ARG A 145 -8.43 -16.82 -10.72
C ARG A 145 -7.65 -16.30 -11.92
N THR A 146 -6.47 -15.73 -11.70
CA THR A 146 -5.66 -15.09 -12.76
C THR A 146 -4.50 -15.96 -13.25
N GLY A 147 -4.09 -16.97 -12.47
CA GLY A 147 -2.88 -17.75 -12.71
C GLY A 147 -1.57 -16.96 -12.51
N LEU A 148 -1.65 -15.70 -12.10
CA LEU A 148 -0.49 -14.85 -11.82
C LEU A 148 0.15 -15.27 -10.49
N THR A 149 1.46 -15.15 -10.37
CA THR A 149 2.14 -15.38 -9.09
C THR A 149 1.63 -14.40 -8.03
N ILE A 150 1.67 -14.83 -6.77
CA ILE A 150 1.34 -13.99 -5.60
C ILE A 150 2.07 -12.64 -5.66
N MET A 151 3.34 -12.65 -6.08
CA MET A 151 4.15 -11.44 -6.22
C MET A 151 3.65 -10.51 -7.34
N GLN A 152 3.26 -11.05 -8.49
CA GLN A 152 2.67 -10.26 -9.58
C GLN A 152 1.35 -9.61 -9.16
N VAL A 153 0.48 -10.34 -8.45
CA VAL A 153 -0.78 -9.82 -7.90
C VAL A 153 -0.51 -8.67 -6.93
N ARG A 154 0.41 -8.87 -5.97
CA ARG A 154 0.81 -7.83 -5.00
C ARG A 154 1.36 -6.57 -5.67
N ASN A 155 2.26 -6.76 -6.63
CA ASN A 155 2.86 -5.65 -7.38
C ASN A 155 1.81 -4.92 -8.21
N TRP A 156 0.88 -5.63 -8.83
CA TRP A 156 -0.19 -5.01 -9.61
C TRP A 156 -1.08 -4.14 -8.74
N VAL A 157 -1.57 -4.65 -7.60
CA VAL A 157 -2.43 -3.86 -6.70
C VAL A 157 -1.68 -2.67 -6.12
N SER A 158 -0.41 -2.85 -5.74
CA SER A 158 0.46 -1.75 -5.27
C SER A 158 0.61 -0.65 -6.32
N ASN A 159 0.88 -1.02 -7.57
CA ASN A 159 1.01 -0.07 -8.68
C ASN A 159 -0.34 0.57 -9.05
N ARG A 160 -1.44 -0.17 -8.98
CA ARG A 160 -2.79 0.32 -9.25
C ARG A 160 -3.20 1.40 -8.25
N ARG A 161 -2.89 1.23 -6.96
CA ARG A 161 -3.04 2.27 -5.92
C ARG A 161 -2.26 3.53 -6.25
N ARG A 162 -0.99 3.38 -6.63
CA ARG A 162 -0.15 4.52 -7.02
C ARG A 162 -0.74 5.28 -8.21
N LYS A 163 -1.23 4.55 -9.22
CA LYS A 163 -1.84 5.13 -10.41
C LYS A 163 -3.11 5.91 -10.10
N GLU A 164 -3.98 5.39 -9.22
CA GLU A 164 -5.20 6.09 -8.81
C GLU A 164 -4.89 7.46 -8.16
N LYS A 165 -3.91 7.49 -7.25
CA LYS A 165 -3.52 8.74 -6.59
C LYS A 165 -2.92 9.75 -7.56
N SER A 166 -2.14 9.31 -8.54
CA SER A 166 -1.59 10.21 -9.56
C SER A 166 -2.61 10.71 -10.58
N HIS A 167 -3.78 10.04 -10.70
CA HIS A 167 -4.87 10.45 -11.60
C HIS A 167 -5.80 11.50 -10.97
N ASN A 168 -5.63 11.88 -9.71
CA ASN A 168 -6.28 13.07 -9.17
C ASN A 168 -5.65 14.32 -9.81
N ILE A 169 -6.22 14.72 -10.94
CA ILE A 169 -5.91 15.95 -11.65
C ILE A 169 -6.02 17.11 -10.66
N SER A 170 -5.00 17.99 -10.61
CA SER A 170 -5.04 19.18 -9.77
C SER A 170 -6.34 19.93 -10.02
N LYS A 171 -7.04 20.34 -8.96
CA LYS A 171 -8.31 21.07 -9.07
C LYS A 171 -8.17 22.35 -9.91
N GLU A 172 -6.95 22.88 -10.01
CA GLU A 172 -6.58 24.03 -10.83
C GLU A 172 -6.64 23.77 -12.34
N LEU A 173 -6.56 22.50 -12.76
CA LEU A 173 -6.59 22.09 -14.16
C LEU A 173 -8.01 21.72 -14.64
N LEU A 174 -8.98 21.56 -13.73
CA LEU A 174 -10.39 21.30 -14.06
C LEU A 174 -10.99 22.31 -15.06
N PRO A 175 -10.73 23.64 -14.97
CA PRO A 175 -11.28 24.62 -15.91
C PRO A 175 -10.73 24.51 -17.34
N PHE A 176 -9.64 23.78 -17.56
CA PHE A 176 -8.97 23.66 -18.86
C PHE A 176 -9.25 22.31 -19.55
N LEU A 177 -10.08 21.46 -18.93
CA LEU A 177 -10.44 20.12 -19.42
C LEU A 177 -11.90 20.02 -19.93
N THR A 178 -12.61 21.15 -19.94
CA THR A 178 -13.91 21.35 -20.60
C THR A 178 -13.73 22.02 -21.96
#